data_AF-A0A942G1X1-F1
#
_entry.id   AF-A0A942G1X1-F1
#
_cell.length_a   1.000
_cell.length_b   1.000
_cell.length_c   1.000
_cell.angle_alpha   90.00
_cell.angle_beta   90.00
_cell.angle_gamma   90.00
#
_symmetry.space_group_name_H-M   'P 1'
#
loop_
_entity.id
_entity.type
_entity.pdbx_description
1 polymer ?
#
loop_
_entity_poly.entity_id
_entity_poly.type
_entity_poly.pdbx_seq_one_letter_code
_entity_poly.pdbx_strand_id
1 'polypeptide(L)'
;GKTLLVVLVALLFPLLVILAPFVLFLSVPLAAPPVTEMYVQGTQEVIDATVDSLWCDANTCPAPPGRDCPGRYPGPVPLDWRDVIVLDAVRRTQDFSHVGVDDVKDSAMRFLERTGTHFRKVKVGYRNVYDSEGRLVRTEPVYEMIPIPIYRVESLDGVMRTLGFTQEQREWAHNMREGMK
;
A
#
# COMPACT_ATOMS: atom_id res chain seq x y z
N GLY A 1 27.36 -51.54 25.24
CA GLY A 1 27.51 -50.68 24.06
C GLY A 1 26.25 -50.63 23.22
N LYS A 2 25.97 -51.67 22.42
CA LYS A 2 24.87 -51.70 21.45
C LYS A 2 23.46 -51.59 22.05
N THR A 3 23.21 -52.22 23.20
CA THR A 3 21.91 -52.17 23.90
C THR A 3 21.56 -50.78 24.42
N LEU A 4 22.54 -50.02 24.93
CA LEU A 4 22.33 -48.65 25.40
C LEU A 4 21.95 -47.72 24.23
N LEU A 5 22.57 -47.93 23.06
CA LEU A 5 22.33 -47.13 21.85
C LEU A 5 20.92 -47.36 21.29
N VAL A 6 20.43 -48.61 21.29
CA VAL A 6 19.07 -48.94 20.85
C VAL A 6 18.02 -48.30 21.75
N VAL A 7 18.23 -48.34 23.08
CA VAL A 7 17.31 -47.72 24.04
C VAL A 7 17.29 -46.19 23.88
N LEU A 8 18.45 -45.56 23.65
CA LEU A 8 18.54 -44.11 23.46
C LEU A 8 17.79 -43.66 22.18
N VAL A 9 17.95 -44.38 21.08
CA VAL A 9 17.27 -44.09 19.80
C VAL A 9 15.76 -44.27 19.92
N ALA A 10 15.32 -45.34 20.59
CA ALA A 10 13.90 -45.60 20.80
C ALA A 10 13.22 -44.52 21.66
N LEU A 11 13.95 -43.86 22.55
CA LEU A 11 13.46 -42.77 23.40
C LEU A 11 13.45 -41.42 22.67
N LEU A 12 14.42 -41.17 21.80
CA LEU A 12 14.53 -39.92 21.02
C LEU A 12 13.59 -39.86 19.82
N PHE A 13 13.28 -41.00 19.20
CA PHE A 13 12.41 -41.05 18.01
C PHE A 13 11.00 -40.48 18.24
N PRO A 14 10.24 -40.85 19.30
CA PRO A 14 8.93 -40.25 19.54
C PRO A 14 9.04 -38.74 19.83
N LEU A 15 10.13 -38.28 20.46
CA LEU A 15 10.36 -36.86 20.69
C LEU A 15 10.53 -36.10 19.36
N LEU A 16 11.27 -36.68 18.41
CA LEU A 16 11.44 -36.12 17.06
C LEU A 16 10.13 -36.10 16.27
N VAL A 17 9.30 -37.14 16.36
CA VAL A 17 8.00 -37.21 15.66
C VAL A 17 6.99 -36.21 16.26
N ILE A 18 7.05 -35.94 17.57
CA ILE A 18 6.19 -34.95 18.23
C ILE A 18 6.67 -33.52 17.94
N LEU A 19 7.98 -33.28 17.90
CA LEU A 19 8.55 -31.95 17.65
C LEU A 19 8.56 -31.57 16.17
N ALA A 20 8.68 -32.53 15.25
CA ALA A 20 8.72 -32.28 13.81
C ALA A 20 7.51 -31.45 13.27
N PRO A 21 6.24 -31.75 13.60
CA PRO A 21 5.12 -30.93 13.16
C PRO A 21 5.14 -29.52 13.80
N PHE A 22 5.71 -29.36 14.99
CA PHE A 22 5.82 -28.06 15.66
C PHE A 22 6.92 -27.17 15.03
N VAL A 23 8.01 -27.78 14.55
CA VAL A 23 9.10 -27.06 13.88
C VAL A 23 8.76 -26.70 12.43
N LEU A 24 7.90 -27.46 11.74
CA LEU A 24 7.41 -27.10 10.40
C LEU A 24 6.43 -25.91 10.40
N PHE A 25 5.84 -25.58 11.56
CA PHE A 25 5.06 -24.35 11.75
C PHE A 25 5.94 -23.10 11.93
N LEU A 26 7.26 -23.25 12.05
CA LEU A 26 8.17 -22.12 12.08
C LEU A 26 8.38 -21.61 10.65
N SER A 27 7.56 -20.62 10.30
CA SER A 27 7.81 -19.64 9.23
C SER A 27 7.94 -20.26 7.83
N VAL A 28 6.90 -20.95 7.36
CA VAL A 28 6.72 -21.06 5.91
C VAL A 28 6.50 -19.62 5.41
N PRO A 29 7.39 -19.08 4.55
CA PRO A 29 7.20 -17.74 4.01
C PRO A 29 5.85 -17.74 3.28
N LEU A 30 4.97 -16.79 3.63
CA LEU A 30 3.61 -16.70 3.08
C LEU A 30 3.62 -16.79 1.55
N ALA A 31 4.65 -16.24 0.92
CA ALA A 31 4.89 -16.36 -0.49
C ALA A 31 6.39 -16.50 -0.79
N ALA A 32 6.70 -17.04 -1.97
CA ALA A 32 8.06 -17.07 -2.48
C ALA A 32 8.64 -15.64 -2.65
N PRO A 33 9.96 -15.44 -2.59
CA PRO A 33 10.57 -14.11 -2.72
C PRO A 33 10.11 -13.31 -3.95
N PRO A 34 10.00 -13.89 -5.16
CA PRO A 34 9.52 -13.14 -6.34
C PRO A 34 8.10 -12.61 -6.17
N VAL A 35 7.24 -13.36 -5.48
CA VAL A 35 5.86 -12.91 -5.19
C VAL A 35 5.91 -11.76 -4.20
N THR A 36 6.71 -11.86 -3.13
CA THR A 36 6.88 -10.78 -2.16
C THR A 36 7.36 -9.48 -2.82
N GLU A 37 8.37 -9.54 -3.69
CA GLU A 37 8.87 -8.39 -4.43
C GLU A 37 7.78 -7.74 -5.30
N MET A 38 6.96 -8.56 -5.96
CA MET A 38 5.81 -8.08 -6.72
C MET A 38 4.78 -7.33 -5.85
N TYR A 39 4.51 -7.80 -4.63
CA TYR A 39 3.64 -7.09 -3.69
C TYR A 39 4.23 -5.77 -3.21
N VAL A 40 5.54 -5.74 -2.93
CA VAL A 40 6.26 -4.51 -2.58
C VAL A 40 6.15 -3.50 -3.72
N GLN A 41 6.47 -3.92 -4.94
CA GLN A 41 6.43 -3.05 -6.11
C GLN A 41 5.01 -2.54 -6.41
N GLY A 42 4.03 -3.44 -6.52
CA GLY A 42 2.65 -3.05 -6.85
C GLY A 42 2.02 -2.16 -5.80
N THR A 43 2.33 -2.39 -4.52
CA THR A 43 1.90 -1.49 -3.43
C THR A 43 2.56 -0.12 -3.55
N GLN A 44 3.86 -0.07 -3.84
CA GLN A 44 4.57 1.20 -4.03
C GLN A 44 4.01 1.99 -5.21
N GLU A 45 3.69 1.34 -6.34
CA GLU A 45 3.05 1.99 -7.49
C GLU A 45 1.70 2.63 -7.12
N VAL A 46 0.90 1.99 -6.27
CA VAL A 46 -0.35 2.56 -5.77
C VAL A 46 -0.08 3.75 -4.85
N ILE A 47 0.90 3.66 -3.95
CA ILE A 47 1.31 4.77 -3.08
C ILE A 47 1.75 5.97 -3.94
N ASP A 48 2.60 5.74 -4.94
CA ASP A 48 3.11 6.78 -5.83
C ASP A 48 1.98 7.40 -6.67
N ALA A 49 0.98 6.62 -7.08
CA ALA A 49 -0.20 7.16 -7.75
C ALA A 49 -1.06 8.07 -6.84
N THR A 50 -1.06 7.85 -5.51
CA THR A 50 -1.70 8.81 -4.59
C THR A 50 -0.92 10.12 -4.52
N VAL A 51 0.40 10.05 -4.69
CA VAL A 51 1.35 11.16 -4.59
C VAL A 51 1.40 12.02 -5.85
N ASP A 52 1.35 11.42 -7.03
CA ASP A 52 1.48 12.13 -8.32
C ASP A 52 0.36 13.17 -8.53
N SER A 53 -0.76 12.99 -7.82
CA SER A 53 -1.84 13.98 -7.76
C SER A 53 -1.48 15.26 -6.97
N LEU A 54 -0.42 15.25 -6.16
CA LEU A 54 -0.16 16.24 -5.09
C LEU A 54 1.14 17.04 -5.24
N TRP A 55 2.03 16.72 -6.19
CA TRP A 55 3.31 17.41 -6.28
C TRP A 55 3.21 18.83 -6.84
N CYS A 56 3.41 19.81 -5.95
CA CYS A 56 3.97 21.10 -6.32
C CYS A 56 5.34 20.88 -6.96
N ASP A 57 5.48 21.22 -8.24
CA ASP A 57 6.80 21.44 -8.82
C ASP A 57 7.48 22.56 -8.01
N ALA A 58 8.69 22.29 -7.52
CA ALA A 58 9.50 23.24 -6.76
C ALA A 58 9.69 24.58 -7.50
N ASN A 59 9.56 24.58 -8.82
CA ASN A 59 9.64 25.78 -9.65
C ASN A 59 8.36 26.63 -9.67
N THR A 60 7.22 26.10 -9.21
CA THR A 60 5.93 26.84 -9.15
C THR A 60 5.53 27.27 -7.74
N CYS A 61 6.29 26.90 -6.71
CA CYS A 61 6.06 27.35 -5.34
C CYS A 61 7.30 28.06 -4.80
N PRO A 62 7.62 29.29 -5.27
CA PRO A 62 8.63 30.12 -4.60
C PRO A 62 8.07 30.53 -3.24
N ALA A 63 8.33 29.71 -2.22
CA ALA A 63 8.20 30.18 -0.85
C ALA A 63 9.18 31.36 -0.70
N PRO A 64 8.73 32.57 -0.29
CA PRO A 64 9.66 33.62 0.05
C PRO A 64 10.62 33.10 1.14
N PRO A 65 11.93 33.45 1.09
CA PRO A 65 12.90 32.94 2.05
C PRO A 65 12.42 33.22 3.48
N GLY A 66 12.27 32.17 4.28
CA GLY A 66 11.82 32.26 5.67
C GLY A 66 10.32 32.01 5.92
N ARG A 67 9.54 31.50 4.95
CA ARG A 67 8.19 30.95 5.21
C ARG A 67 8.06 29.51 4.74
N ASP A 68 7.56 28.64 5.62
CA ASP A 68 7.10 27.31 5.25
C ASP A 68 5.95 27.41 4.24
N CYS A 69 5.92 26.51 3.24
CA CYS A 69 4.80 26.39 2.32
C CYS A 69 3.50 26.21 3.12
N PRO A 70 2.50 27.11 3.02
CA PRO A 70 1.34 27.12 3.91
C PRO A 70 0.31 25.99 3.64
N GLY A 71 0.70 24.94 2.92
CA GLY A 71 -0.15 23.80 2.63
C GLY A 71 0.61 22.51 2.88
N ARG A 72 0.37 21.89 4.03
CA ARG A 72 0.68 20.47 4.23
C ARG A 72 -0.26 19.68 3.33
N TYR A 73 0.12 19.50 2.08
CA TYR A 73 -0.59 18.57 1.20
C TYR A 73 -0.54 17.19 1.86
N PRO A 74 -1.62 16.39 1.77
CA PRO A 74 -1.55 15.01 2.23
C PRO A 74 -0.34 14.37 1.53
N GLY A 75 0.57 13.79 2.31
CA GLY A 75 1.71 13.08 1.74
C GLY A 75 1.25 11.77 1.07
N PRO A 76 2.20 10.95 0.60
CA PRO A 76 1.92 9.56 0.25
C PRO A 76 1.07 8.89 1.31
N VAL A 77 0.07 8.16 0.86
CA VAL A 77 -0.79 7.40 1.75
C VAL A 77 -0.03 6.13 2.14
N PRO A 78 0.34 5.94 3.42
CA PRO A 78 1.24 4.87 3.82
C PRO A 78 0.49 3.54 3.83
N LEU A 79 0.68 2.73 2.79
CA LEU A 79 0.08 1.40 2.66
C LEU A 79 1.14 0.32 2.94
N ASP A 80 0.84 -0.63 3.83
CA ASP A 80 1.74 -1.74 4.12
C ASP A 80 1.47 -2.91 3.15
N TRP A 81 2.45 -3.24 2.32
CA TRP A 81 2.36 -4.35 1.35
C TRP A 81 2.06 -5.69 2.02
N ARG A 82 2.42 -5.85 3.31
CA ARG A 82 2.14 -7.06 4.10
C ARG A 82 0.64 -7.25 4.31
N ASP A 83 -0.11 -6.17 4.47
CA ASP A 83 -1.57 -6.27 4.57
C ASP A 83 -2.19 -6.68 3.22
N VAL A 84 -1.63 -6.17 2.12
CA VAL A 84 -2.08 -6.49 0.76
C VAL A 84 -1.87 -7.96 0.42
N ILE A 85 -0.67 -8.51 0.70
CA ILE A 85 -0.38 -9.92 0.44
C ILE A 85 -1.17 -10.86 1.36
N VAL A 86 -1.44 -10.47 2.61
CA VAL A 86 -2.26 -11.26 3.52
C VAL A 86 -3.72 -11.30 3.04
N LEU A 87 -4.26 -10.17 2.59
CA LEU A 87 -5.60 -10.13 1.98
C LEU A 87 -5.70 -11.12 0.81
N ASP A 88 -4.71 -11.09 -0.10
CA ASP A 88 -4.70 -11.97 -1.25
C ASP A 88 -4.45 -13.43 -0.91
N ALA A 89 -3.61 -13.71 0.09
CA ALA A 89 -3.42 -15.07 0.59
C ALA A 89 -4.73 -15.69 1.06
N VAL A 90 -5.56 -14.94 1.80
CA VAL A 90 -6.89 -15.44 2.19
C VAL A 90 -7.80 -15.57 0.98
N ARG A 91 -7.86 -14.56 0.11
CA ARG A 91 -8.74 -14.55 -1.07
C ARG A 91 -8.45 -15.71 -2.02
N ARG A 92 -7.18 -16.09 -2.16
CA ARG A 92 -6.69 -17.06 -3.13
C ARG A 92 -6.30 -18.39 -2.49
N THR A 93 -6.59 -18.59 -1.20
CA THR A 93 -6.19 -19.80 -0.47
C THR A 93 -4.68 -20.09 -0.62
N GLN A 94 -3.86 -19.04 -0.55
CA GLN A 94 -2.40 -19.04 -0.76
C GLN A 94 -1.93 -19.47 -2.17
N ASP A 95 -2.83 -19.55 -3.16
CA ASP A 95 -2.44 -19.78 -4.54
C ASP A 95 -2.09 -18.47 -5.26
N PHE A 96 -0.79 -18.27 -5.48
CA PHE A 96 -0.23 -17.11 -6.19
C PHE A 96 0.19 -17.42 -7.63
N SER A 97 -0.11 -18.61 -8.17
CA SER A 97 0.39 -19.07 -9.47
C SER A 97 -0.01 -18.20 -10.67
N HIS A 98 -1.09 -17.42 -10.51
CA HIS A 98 -1.64 -16.55 -11.55
C HIS A 98 -1.73 -15.08 -11.14
N VAL A 99 -1.00 -14.67 -10.10
CA VAL A 99 -1.03 -13.28 -9.63
C VAL A 99 -0.05 -12.43 -10.44
N GLY A 100 -0.54 -11.37 -11.06
CA GLY A 100 0.27 -10.33 -11.69
C GLY A 100 0.37 -9.05 -10.87
N VAL A 101 1.18 -8.10 -11.32
CA VAL A 101 1.33 -6.78 -10.69
C VAL A 101 -0.01 -6.02 -10.67
N ASP A 102 -0.83 -6.13 -11.72
CA ASP A 102 -2.14 -5.47 -11.76
C ASP A 102 -3.11 -6.03 -10.71
N ASP A 103 -3.08 -7.33 -10.43
CA ASP A 103 -3.86 -7.93 -9.33
C ASP A 103 -3.46 -7.36 -7.97
N VAL A 104 -2.15 -7.17 -7.75
CA VAL A 104 -1.61 -6.58 -6.52
C VAL A 104 -2.11 -5.14 -6.37
N LYS A 105 -2.09 -4.36 -7.45
CA LYS A 105 -2.56 -2.97 -7.46
C LYS A 105 -4.05 -2.90 -7.15
N ASP A 106 -4.86 -3.76 -7.76
CA ASP A 106 -6.28 -3.88 -7.48
C ASP A 106 -6.54 -4.25 -6.01
N SER A 107 -5.74 -5.13 -5.43
CA SER A 107 -5.82 -5.46 -4.00
C SER A 107 -5.41 -4.28 -3.12
N ALA A 108 -4.31 -3.60 -3.44
CA ALA A 108 -3.82 -2.43 -2.72
C ALA A 108 -4.83 -1.27 -2.74
N MET A 109 -5.49 -1.02 -3.88
CA MET A 109 -6.53 0.02 -3.99
C MET A 109 -7.73 -0.22 -3.07
N ARG A 110 -8.01 -1.46 -2.66
CA ARG A 110 -9.11 -1.76 -1.71
C ARG A 110 -8.87 -1.20 -0.32
N PHE A 111 -7.61 -0.93 0.03
CA PHE A 111 -7.25 -0.27 1.27
C PHE A 111 -7.41 1.24 1.19
N LEU A 112 -7.68 1.81 0.02
CA LEU A 112 -7.81 3.25 -0.16
C LEU A 112 -9.28 3.66 -0.21
N GLU A 113 -9.72 4.37 0.83
CA GLU A 113 -11.04 5.02 0.86
C GLU A 113 -10.89 6.47 0.40
N ARG A 114 -11.63 6.87 -0.65
CA ARG A 114 -11.69 8.28 -1.06
C ARG A 114 -12.57 9.05 -0.08
N THR A 115 -11.95 9.91 0.73
CA THR A 115 -12.64 10.70 1.76
C THR A 115 -13.00 12.10 1.29
N GLY A 116 -12.40 12.57 0.19
CA GLY A 116 -12.65 13.91 -0.30
C GLY A 116 -11.97 14.24 -1.61
N THR A 117 -12.04 15.53 -1.95
CA THR A 117 -11.36 16.12 -3.10
C THR A 117 -10.82 17.48 -2.70
N HIS A 118 -9.52 17.68 -2.86
CA HIS A 118 -8.88 18.98 -2.79
C HIS A 118 -8.84 19.60 -4.19
N PHE A 119 -8.89 20.93 -4.30
CA PHE A 119 -8.72 21.60 -5.59
C PHE A 119 -7.44 22.40 -5.60
N ARG A 120 -6.54 22.06 -6.52
CA ARG A 120 -5.29 22.78 -6.71
C ARG A 120 -5.42 23.82 -7.81
N LYS A 121 -5.00 25.04 -7.51
CA LYS A 121 -4.91 26.13 -8.47
C LYS A 121 -3.62 26.00 -9.28
N VAL A 122 -3.73 25.68 -10.57
CA VAL A 122 -2.59 25.54 -11.49
C VAL A 122 -2.62 26.66 -12.51
N LYS A 123 -1.48 27.30 -12.73
CA LYS A 123 -1.35 28.34 -13.76
C LYS A 123 -1.25 27.67 -15.12
N VAL A 124 -2.21 27.93 -16.00
CA VAL A 124 -2.28 27.32 -17.34
C VAL A 124 -1.85 28.27 -18.45
N GLY A 125 -1.67 29.55 -18.13
CA GLY A 125 -1.16 30.51 -19.10
C GLY A 125 -1.36 31.94 -18.66
N TYR A 126 -1.52 32.79 -19.65
CA TYR A 126 -1.70 34.22 -19.47
C TYR A 126 -2.80 34.74 -20.39
N ARG A 127 -3.50 35.77 -19.93
CA ARG A 127 -4.49 36.51 -20.71
C ARG A 127 -4.08 37.97 -20.77
N ASN A 128 -4.10 38.52 -21.98
CA ASN A 128 -3.93 39.94 -22.19
C ASN A 128 -5.23 40.68 -21.85
N VAL A 129 -5.10 41.75 -21.07
CA VAL A 129 -6.19 42.64 -20.67
C VAL A 129 -5.99 43.96 -21.40
N TYR A 130 -6.99 44.38 -22.18
CA TYR A 130 -6.97 45.60 -22.99
C TYR A 130 -7.91 46.65 -22.38
N ASP A 131 -7.61 47.94 -22.59
CA ASP A 131 -8.51 49.04 -22.22
C ASP A 131 -9.65 49.21 -23.24
N SER A 132 -10.53 50.19 -23.01
CA SER A 132 -11.64 50.51 -23.91
C SER A 132 -11.20 51.02 -25.29
N GLU A 133 -9.95 51.44 -25.44
CA GLU A 133 -9.36 51.91 -26.70
C GLU A 133 -8.59 50.79 -27.43
N GLY A 134 -8.59 49.56 -26.88
CA GLY A 134 -7.91 48.40 -27.46
C GLY A 134 -6.40 48.35 -27.19
N ARG A 135 -5.86 49.16 -26.29
CA ARG A 135 -4.44 49.13 -25.90
C ARG A 135 -4.22 48.09 -24.81
N LEU A 136 -3.12 47.34 -24.91
CA LEU A 136 -2.74 46.35 -23.89
C LEU A 136 -2.40 47.07 -22.58
N VAL A 137 -3.16 46.76 -21.52
CA VAL A 137 -2.95 47.32 -20.18
C VAL A 137 -2.01 46.45 -19.38
N ARG A 138 -2.27 45.14 -19.36
CA ARG A 138 -1.46 44.17 -18.62
C ARG A 138 -1.74 42.74 -19.06
N THR A 139 -0.87 41.85 -18.63
CA THR A 139 -1.02 40.41 -18.83
C THR A 139 -1.25 39.75 -17.47
N GLU A 140 -2.37 39.05 -17.32
CA GLU A 140 -2.76 38.39 -16.08
C GLU A 140 -2.59 36.87 -16.19
N PRO A 141 -2.13 36.18 -15.13
CA PRO A 141 -2.07 34.72 -15.12
C PRO A 141 -3.49 34.12 -15.13
N VAL A 142 -3.70 33.12 -15.98
CA VAL A 142 -4.92 32.29 -15.99
C VAL A 142 -4.65 31.04 -15.18
N TYR A 143 -5.60 30.69 -14.33
CA TYR A 143 -5.53 29.51 -13.49
C TYR A 143 -6.70 28.57 -13.73
N GLU A 144 -6.43 27.28 -13.68
CA GLU A 144 -7.43 26.22 -13.62
C GLU A 144 -7.39 25.54 -12.26
N MET A 145 -8.55 25.05 -11.82
CA MET A 145 -8.67 24.28 -10.58
C MET A 145 -8.69 22.79 -10.95
N ILE A 146 -7.63 22.07 -10.60
CA ILE A 146 -7.51 20.63 -10.83
C ILE A 146 -8.00 19.89 -9.58
N PRO A 147 -8.97 18.98 -9.70
CA PRO A 147 -9.41 18.15 -8.58
C PRO A 147 -8.36 17.09 -8.25
N ILE A 148 -8.05 16.96 -6.97
CA ILE A 148 -7.09 16.01 -6.42
C ILE A 148 -7.82 15.14 -5.38
N PRO A 149 -7.94 13.82 -5.58
CA PRO A 149 -8.59 12.95 -4.61
C PRO A 149 -7.79 12.90 -3.30
N ILE A 150 -8.51 12.88 -2.18
CA ILE A 150 -7.93 12.65 -0.85
C ILE A 150 -8.31 11.23 -0.44
N TYR A 151 -7.31 10.43 -0.09
CA TYR A 151 -7.50 9.05 0.34
C TYR A 151 -7.17 8.87 1.83
N ARG A 152 -7.78 7.86 2.42
CA ARG A 152 -7.48 7.34 3.76
C ARG A 152 -7.20 5.85 3.63
N VAL A 153 -6.25 5.34 4.41
CA VAL A 153 -6.01 3.90 4.52
C VAL A 153 -7.04 3.26 5.43
N GLU A 154 -7.71 2.24 4.93
CA GLU A 154 -8.54 1.36 5.71
C GLU A 154 -7.70 0.21 6.30
N SER A 155 -8.03 -0.24 7.51
CA SER A 155 -7.36 -1.39 8.12
C SER A 155 -7.68 -2.69 7.37
N LEU A 156 -6.78 -3.68 7.41
CA LEU A 156 -7.02 -5.04 6.89
C LEU A 156 -8.37 -5.60 7.33
N ASP A 157 -8.72 -5.48 8.62
CA ASP A 157 -9.99 -5.99 9.15
C ASP A 157 -11.23 -5.28 8.57
N GLY A 158 -11.10 -3.98 8.29
CA GLY A 158 -12.13 -3.16 7.62
C GLY A 158 -12.33 -3.59 6.18
N VAL A 159 -11.24 -3.67 5.41
CA VAL A 159 -11.26 -4.14 4.03
C VAL A 159 -11.86 -5.55 3.93
N MET A 160 -11.42 -6.48 4.78
CA MET A 160 -11.95 -7.85 4.78
C MET A 160 -13.44 -7.90 5.15
N ARG A 161 -13.90 -7.06 6.09
CA ARG A 161 -15.32 -6.97 6.43
C ARG A 161 -16.15 -6.45 5.25
N THR A 162 -15.66 -5.43 4.56
CA THR A 162 -16.28 -4.85 3.36
C THR A 162 -16.38 -5.88 2.22
N LEU A 163 -15.39 -6.77 2.11
CA LEU A 163 -15.38 -7.85 1.13
C LEU A 163 -16.17 -9.09 1.54
N GLY A 164 -16.77 -9.10 2.73
CA GLY A 164 -17.63 -10.20 3.20
C GLY A 164 -16.88 -11.44 3.70
N PHE A 165 -15.61 -11.31 4.08
CA PHE A 165 -14.86 -12.42 4.69
C PHE A 165 -15.47 -12.84 6.03
N THR A 166 -15.44 -14.15 6.30
CA THR A 166 -15.90 -14.70 7.57
C THR A 166 -14.98 -14.32 8.73
N GLN A 167 -15.43 -14.56 9.97
CA GLN A 167 -14.59 -14.37 11.15
C GLN A 167 -13.33 -15.25 11.10
N GLU A 168 -13.48 -16.53 10.75
CA GLU A 168 -12.36 -17.48 10.63
C GLU A 168 -11.32 -17.01 9.62
N GLN A 169 -11.76 -16.51 8.45
CA GLN A 169 -10.86 -15.97 7.43
C GLN A 169 -10.10 -14.73 7.92
N ARG A 170 -10.75 -13.84 8.67
CA ARG A 170 -10.09 -12.67 9.27
C ARG A 170 -9.10 -13.05 10.36
N GLU A 171 -9.44 -14.02 11.21
CA GLU A 171 -8.51 -14.55 12.22
C GLU A 171 -7.29 -15.21 11.57
N TRP A 172 -7.51 -15.95 10.48
CA TRP A 172 -6.43 -16.52 9.69
C TRP A 172 -5.52 -15.44 9.10
N ALA A 173 -6.08 -14.36 8.56
CA ALA A 173 -5.30 -13.20 8.11
C ALA A 173 -4.44 -12.59 9.21
N HIS A 174 -5.01 -12.34 10.41
CA HIS A 174 -4.25 -11.80 11.54
C HIS A 174 -3.10 -12.71 11.93
N ASN A 175 -3.32 -14.02 12.00
CA ASN A 175 -2.25 -14.98 12.32
C ASN A 175 -1.12 -14.94 11.29
N MET A 176 -1.44 -14.86 9.99
CA MET A 176 -0.44 -14.71 8.93
C MET A 176 0.33 -13.39 9.07
N ARG A 177 -0.38 -12.31 9.39
CA ARG A 177 0.20 -10.97 9.55
C ARG A 177 1.16 -10.87 10.73
N GLU A 178 0.81 -11.48 11.85
CA GLU A 178 1.67 -11.54 13.04
C GLU A 178 2.94 -12.36 12.77
N GLY A 179 2.85 -13.43 11.97
CA GLY A 179 4.00 -14.24 11.56
C GLY A 179 5.01 -13.53 10.64
N MET A 180 4.70 -12.32 10.15
CA MET A 180 5.58 -11.52 9.28
C MET A 180 6.37 -10.42 10.01
N LYS A 181 6.17 -10.25 11.31
CA LYS A 181 6.88 -9.25 12.12
C LYS A 181 8.31 -9.68 12.41
#